data_AF-A0A524PUP6-F1
#
_entry.id   AF-A0A524PUP6-F1
#
_cell.length_a   1.000
_cell.length_b   1.000
_cell.length_c   1.000
_cell.angle_alpha   90.00
_cell.angle_beta   90.00
_cell.angle_gamma   90.00
#
_symmetry.space_group_name_H-M   'P 1'
#
loop_
_entity.id
_entity.type
_entity.pdbx_description
1 polymer ?
#
loop_
_entity_poly.entity_id
_entity_poly.type
_entity_poly.pdbx_seq_one_letter_code
_entity_poly.pdbx_strand_id
1 'polypeptide(L)'
;MKDGGKIFENKKGRALLSYTLRFCDLFENFVNFLGQDYLFFAGTTNQAVYAIRVVTNIDRIKMKNNSFHQYVGKDLSLFRFPDEQLLEIASIFSKREFEIIKLIESGLSSKEIAEKLFLSVHTVSTHRTNILYKSSKAHISDLIYELKEQGLL
;
A
#
# COMPACT_ATOMS: atom_id res chain seq x y z
N MET A 1 -2.43 2.69 4.46
CA MET A 1 -2.86 3.11 5.82
C MET A 1 -3.90 2.19 6.46
N LYS A 2 -4.61 1.33 5.72
CA LYS A 2 -5.62 0.42 6.30
C LYS A 2 -5.06 -0.93 6.81
N ASP A 3 -3.93 -1.44 6.29
CA ASP A 3 -3.36 -2.73 6.74
C ASP A 3 -2.83 -2.70 8.17
N GLY A 4 -2.26 -1.56 8.57
CA GLY A 4 -1.90 -1.34 9.95
C GLY A 4 -3.13 -1.55 10.84
N GLY A 5 -4.27 -0.96 10.45
CA GLY A 5 -5.56 -1.03 11.14
C GLY A 5 -6.07 -2.44 11.41
N LYS A 6 -5.99 -3.35 10.43
CA LYS A 6 -6.56 -4.70 10.58
C LYS A 6 -5.82 -5.58 11.58
N ILE A 7 -4.53 -5.34 11.85
CA ILE A 7 -3.83 -6.05 12.93
C ILE A 7 -4.40 -5.62 14.29
N PHE A 8 -4.81 -4.35 14.42
CA PHE A 8 -5.50 -3.86 15.63
C PHE A 8 -6.90 -4.45 15.77
N GLU A 9 -7.66 -4.57 14.68
CA GLU A 9 -9.02 -5.12 14.70
C GLU A 9 -9.04 -6.64 14.90
N ASN A 10 -8.25 -7.38 14.12
CA ASN A 10 -8.26 -8.85 14.12
C ASN A 10 -7.42 -9.47 15.24
N LYS A 11 -6.61 -8.65 15.94
CA LYS A 11 -5.73 -9.09 17.03
C LYS A 11 -4.88 -10.32 16.65
N LYS A 12 -4.35 -10.35 15.42
CA LYS A 12 -3.47 -11.41 14.93
C LYS A 12 -2.66 -10.95 13.72
N GLY A 13 -1.54 -11.62 13.48
CA GLY A 13 -0.73 -11.46 12.29
C GLY A 13 0.36 -10.37 12.39
N ARG A 14 0.91 -10.03 11.23
CA ARG A 14 1.99 -9.07 11.05
C ARG A 14 1.85 -8.33 9.72
N ALA A 15 2.42 -7.13 9.64
CA ALA A 15 2.49 -6.33 8.42
C ALA A 15 3.78 -5.52 8.41
N LEU A 16 4.28 -5.26 7.20
CA LEU A 16 5.33 -4.30 6.94
C LEU A 16 4.71 -3.14 6.17
N LEU A 17 4.89 -1.92 6.68
CA LEU A 17 4.65 -0.69 5.94
C LEU A 17 6.01 -0.09 5.61
N SER A 18 6.20 0.33 4.38
CA SER A 18 7.44 1.01 3.96
C SER A 18 7.06 2.15 3.04
N TYR A 19 7.52 3.37 3.34
CA TYR A 19 7.05 4.58 2.66
C TYR A 19 8.06 5.73 2.74
N THR A 20 8.12 6.55 1.69
CA THR A 20 8.91 7.79 1.71
C THR A 20 8.09 8.95 2.30
N LEU A 21 8.69 9.72 3.21
CA LEU A 21 8.17 10.97 3.74
C LEU A 21 9.14 12.11 3.45
N ARG A 22 8.60 13.29 3.17
CA ARG A 22 9.37 14.53 3.06
C ARG A 22 8.95 15.44 4.21
N PHE A 23 9.90 15.79 5.07
CA PHE A 23 9.69 16.72 6.18
C PHE A 23 10.30 18.06 5.84
N CYS A 24 9.59 19.13 6.22
CA CYS A 24 10.12 20.48 6.25
C CYS A 24 10.53 20.76 7.71
N ASP A 25 11.78 21.17 7.93
CA ASP A 25 12.23 21.59 9.25
C ASP A 25 11.83 23.05 9.56
N LEU A 26 12.17 23.52 10.76
CA LEU A 26 11.88 24.90 11.20
C LEU A 26 12.64 25.98 10.39
N PHE A 27 13.59 25.58 9.55
CA PHE A 27 14.44 26.45 8.72
C PHE A 27 14.08 26.34 7.23
N GLU A 28 12.91 25.80 6.90
CA GLU A 28 12.43 25.59 5.53
C GLU A 28 13.27 24.64 4.68
N ASN A 29 14.14 23.83 5.30
CA ASN A 29 14.86 22.79 4.58
C ASN A 29 13.99 21.53 4.46
N PHE A 30 14.05 20.92 3.29
CA PHE A 30 13.37 19.65 3.06
C PHE A 30 14.32 18.47 3.22
N VAL A 31 13.91 17.50 4.02
CA VAL A 31 14.65 16.26 4.28
C VAL A 31 13.77 15.08 3.92
N ASN A 32 14.31 14.15 3.13
CA ASN A 32 13.60 12.93 2.75
C ASN A 32 13.98 11.78 3.68
N PHE A 33 12.97 11.04 4.11
CA PHE A 33 13.13 9.86 4.94
C PHE A 33 12.40 8.66 4.34
N LEU A 34 13.01 7.48 4.46
CA LEU A 34 12.30 6.23 4.38
C LEU A 34 11.82 5.86 5.79
N GLY A 35 10.52 5.68 5.96
CA GLY A 35 9.94 5.05 7.15
C GLY A 35 9.62 3.59 6.86
N GLN A 36 10.03 2.69 7.73
CA GLN A 36 9.66 1.28 7.69
C GLN A 36 9.12 0.83 9.04
N ASP A 37 7.88 0.34 9.05
CA ASP A 37 7.16 -0.08 10.24
C ASP A 37 6.82 -1.56 10.14
N TYR A 38 7.47 -2.37 10.96
CA TYR A 38 7.08 -3.77 11.18
C TYR A 38 6.09 -3.86 12.33
N LEU A 39 4.84 -4.16 12.00
CA LEU A 39 3.74 -4.35 12.94
C LEU A 39 3.53 -5.83 13.21
N PHE A 40 3.32 -6.22 14.46
CA PHE A 40 2.97 -7.59 14.83
C PHE A 40 2.11 -7.65 16.09
N PHE A 41 1.17 -8.60 16.12
CA PHE A 41 0.36 -8.88 17.31
C PHE A 41 1.09 -9.82 18.27
N ALA A 42 1.05 -9.51 19.57
CA ALA A 42 1.50 -10.43 20.62
C ALA A 42 0.37 -10.69 21.65
N GLY A 43 0.01 -11.96 21.80
CA GLY A 43 -1.17 -12.40 22.56
C GLY A 43 -0.92 -12.90 23.98
N THR A 44 0.33 -12.90 24.47
CA THR A 44 0.69 -13.64 25.69
C THR A 44 0.32 -12.95 27.00
N THR A 45 0.07 -11.63 27.02
CA THR A 45 -0.29 -10.91 28.26
C THR A 45 -1.22 -9.71 28.07
N ASN A 46 -0.97 -8.84 27.07
CA ASN A 46 -1.71 -7.57 26.93
C ASN A 46 -2.56 -7.45 25.65
N GLN A 47 -2.68 -8.50 24.83
CA GLN A 47 -3.34 -8.49 23.52
C GLN A 47 -3.08 -7.18 22.75
N ALA A 48 -1.83 -6.90 22.42
CA ALA A 48 -1.42 -5.63 21.83
C ALA A 48 -0.74 -5.82 20.47
N VAL A 49 -0.80 -4.76 19.68
CA VAL A 49 -0.03 -4.63 18.43
C VAL A 49 1.22 -3.82 18.74
N TYR A 50 2.37 -4.40 18.43
CA TYR A 50 3.67 -3.76 18.57
C TYR A 50 4.16 -3.28 17.21
N ALA A 51 4.99 -2.24 17.23
CA ALA A 51 5.61 -1.68 16.05
C ALA A 51 7.12 -1.54 16.28
N ILE A 52 7.92 -2.05 15.34
CA ILE A 52 9.33 -1.69 15.20
C ILE A 52 9.41 -0.72 14.03
N ARG A 53 9.81 0.52 14.31
CA ARG A 53 9.97 1.57 13.31
C ARG A 53 11.44 1.87 13.08
N VAL A 54 11.83 1.87 11.81
CA VAL A 54 13.13 2.37 11.35
C VAL A 54 12.86 3.58 10.47
N VAL A 55 13.55 4.68 10.75
CA VAL A 55 13.51 5.89 9.93
C VAL A 55 14.92 6.18 9.46
N THR A 56 15.09 6.29 8.14
CA THR A 56 16.40 6.48 7.51
C THR A 56 16.37 7.73 6.65
N ASN A 57 17.34 8.64 6.83
CA ASN A 57 17.53 9.76 5.89
C ASN A 57 17.99 9.18 4.53
N ILE A 58 17.31 9.57 3.46
CA ILE A 58 17.55 9.07 2.11
C ILE A 58 17.96 10.17 1.12
N ASP A 59 18.34 11.36 1.59
CA ASP A 59 18.74 12.47 0.70
C ASP A 59 19.98 12.13 -0.15
N ARG A 60 20.78 11.17 0.30
CA ARG A 60 21.96 10.68 -0.43
C ARG A 60 21.63 9.65 -1.52
N ILE A 61 20.39 9.16 -1.59
CA ILE A 61 19.97 8.15 -2.56
C ILE A 61 19.21 8.85 -3.68
N LYS A 62 19.64 8.66 -4.93
CA LYS A 62 18.98 9.26 -6.09
C LYS A 62 17.67 8.54 -6.36
N MET A 63 16.56 9.23 -6.15
CA MET A 63 15.24 8.77 -6.60
C MET A 63 15.00 9.26 -8.04
N LYS A 64 14.33 8.44 -8.88
CA LYS A 64 13.83 8.92 -10.17
C LYS A 64 12.83 10.06 -9.94
N ASN A 65 12.85 11.09 -10.80
CA ASN A 65 12.02 12.29 -10.64
C ASN A 65 10.55 11.94 -10.35
N ASN A 66 9.99 12.53 -9.28
CA ASN A 66 8.62 12.32 -8.78
C ASN A 66 8.25 10.89 -8.34
N SER A 67 9.21 9.96 -8.22
CA SER A 67 8.92 8.66 -7.61
C SER A 67 8.73 8.81 -6.09
N PHE A 68 7.82 8.02 -5.54
CA PHE A 68 7.63 7.87 -4.10
C PHE A 68 7.55 6.37 -3.80
N HIS A 69 8.25 5.94 -2.75
CA HIS A 69 8.19 4.57 -2.30
C HIS A 69 6.92 4.38 -1.49
N GLN A 70 6.17 3.33 -1.80
CA GLN A 70 5.08 2.87 -0.96
C GLN A 70 4.91 1.37 -1.09
N TYR A 71 4.99 0.69 0.03
CA TYR A 71 4.73 -0.73 0.16
C TYR A 71 3.91 -0.99 1.42
N VAL A 72 2.94 -1.87 1.29
CA VAL A 72 2.28 -2.48 2.45
C VAL A 72 2.07 -3.95 2.14
N GLY A 73 2.48 -4.82 3.07
CA GLY A 73 2.35 -6.25 2.87
C GLY A 73 3.03 -7.04 3.98
N LYS A 74 3.54 -8.23 3.65
CA LYS A 74 4.13 -9.18 4.61
C LYS A 74 5.54 -9.62 4.24
N ASP A 75 6.08 -9.11 3.13
CA ASP A 75 7.41 -9.47 2.65
C ASP A 75 8.48 -8.74 3.48
N LEU A 76 9.09 -9.47 4.42
CA LEU A 76 10.14 -8.93 5.27
C LEU A 76 11.48 -8.75 4.55
N SER A 77 11.66 -9.27 3.33
CA SER A 77 12.88 -8.99 2.54
C SER A 77 13.02 -7.50 2.20
N LEU A 78 11.90 -6.75 2.24
CA LEU A 78 11.86 -5.31 2.02
C LEU A 78 12.19 -4.50 3.29
N PHE A 79 12.19 -5.11 4.48
CA PHE A 79 12.61 -4.45 5.73
C PHE A 79 14.13 -4.45 5.85
N ARG A 80 14.77 -3.53 5.11
CA ARG A 80 16.22 -3.45 4.92
C ARG A 80 16.66 -2.01 4.69
N PHE A 81 17.97 -1.76 4.79
CA PHE A 81 18.53 -0.46 4.44
C PHE A 81 18.18 -0.09 2.97
N PRO A 82 17.80 1.17 2.69
CA PRO A 82 17.34 1.56 1.37
C PRO A 82 18.41 1.50 0.29
N ASP A 83 18.02 0.96 -0.86
CA ASP A 83 18.71 1.07 -2.15
C ASP A 83 17.74 1.62 -3.21
N GLU A 84 18.25 1.95 -4.40
CA GLU A 84 17.42 2.48 -5.49
C GLU A 84 16.28 1.51 -5.85
N GLN A 85 16.52 0.20 -5.81
CA GLN A 85 15.52 -0.82 -6.13
C GLN A 85 14.36 -0.80 -5.14
N LEU A 86 14.64 -0.72 -3.83
CA LEU A 86 13.61 -0.63 -2.80
C LEU A 86 12.78 0.64 -3.01
N LEU A 87 13.44 1.78 -3.23
CA LEU A 87 12.75 3.07 -3.38
C LEU A 87 11.91 3.17 -4.67
N GLU A 88 12.19 2.35 -5.68
CA GLU A 88 11.38 2.21 -6.89
C GLU A 88 10.11 1.36 -6.69
N ILE A 89 10.00 0.62 -5.57
CA ILE A 89 8.77 -0.11 -5.25
C ILE A 89 7.67 0.91 -4.91
N ALA A 90 6.69 1.00 -5.80
CA ALA A 90 5.48 1.77 -5.59
C ALA A 90 4.25 0.85 -5.56
N SER A 91 3.11 1.42 -5.20
CA SER A 91 1.83 0.77 -5.45
C SER A 91 1.76 0.34 -6.92
N ILE A 92 1.60 -0.96 -7.16
CA ILE A 92 1.43 -1.50 -8.51
C ILE A 92 0.19 -0.92 -9.21
N PHE A 93 -0.78 -0.42 -8.43
CA PHE A 93 -1.98 0.23 -8.94
C PHE A 93 -1.86 1.75 -8.89
N SER A 94 -2.30 2.39 -9.97
CA SER A 94 -2.55 3.83 -9.99
C SER A 94 -3.66 4.20 -9.00
N LYS A 95 -3.73 5.48 -8.62
CA LYS A 95 -4.79 6.01 -7.77
C LYS A 95 -6.20 5.65 -8.29
N ARG A 96 -6.40 5.73 -9.61
CA ARG A 96 -7.68 5.43 -10.27
C ARG A 96 -8.00 3.94 -10.25
N GLU A 97 -7.01 3.08 -10.50
CA GLU A 97 -7.19 1.63 -10.39
C GLU A 97 -7.51 1.22 -8.95
N PHE A 98 -6.84 1.80 -7.96
CA PHE A 98 -7.10 1.53 -6.55
C PHE A 98 -8.49 2.01 -6.10
N GLU A 99 -8.96 3.14 -6.63
CA GLU A 99 -10.34 3.61 -6.42
C GLU A 99 -11.37 2.60 -6.99
N ILE A 100 -11.13 2.07 -8.19
CA ILE A 100 -11.97 1.03 -8.79
C ILE A 100 -11.95 -0.25 -7.95
N ILE A 101 -10.78 -0.69 -7.46
CA ILE A 101 -10.66 -1.85 -6.57
C ILE A 101 -11.54 -1.68 -5.32
N LYS A 102 -11.54 -0.50 -4.69
CA LYS A 102 -12.39 -0.22 -3.51
C LYS A 102 -13.88 -0.30 -3.83
N LEU A 103 -14.31 0.19 -4.99
CA LEU A 103 -15.71 0.11 -5.37
C LEU A 103 -16.14 -1.33 -5.70
N ILE A 104 -15.26 -2.12 -6.30
CA ILE A 104 -15.47 -3.56 -6.50
C ILE A 104 -15.61 -4.27 -5.15
N GLU A 105 -14.77 -3.90 -4.17
CA GLU A 105 -14.83 -4.44 -2.81
C GLU A 105 -16.16 -4.13 -2.13
N SER A 106 -16.70 -2.94 -2.34
CA SER A 106 -18.03 -2.52 -1.89
C SER A 106 -19.19 -3.17 -2.67
N GLY A 107 -18.91 -4.09 -3.59
CA GLY A 107 -19.91 -4.88 -4.32
C GLY A 107 -20.51 -4.19 -5.54
N LEU A 108 -19.95 -3.07 -5.99
CA LEU A 108 -20.47 -2.35 -7.16
C LEU A 108 -20.10 -3.08 -8.46
N SER A 109 -21.06 -3.11 -9.38
CA SER A 109 -20.90 -3.55 -10.77
C SER A 109 -20.11 -2.55 -11.60
N SER A 110 -19.59 -2.98 -12.76
CA SER A 110 -18.89 -2.07 -13.70
C SER A 110 -19.75 -0.88 -14.14
N LYS A 111 -21.08 -1.05 -14.17
CA LYS A 111 -22.02 0.02 -14.53
C LYS A 111 -22.14 1.06 -13.42
N GLU A 112 -22.35 0.62 -12.18
CA GLU A 112 -22.41 1.52 -11.01
C GLU A 112 -21.09 2.24 -10.77
N ILE A 113 -19.96 1.55 -10.99
CA ILE A 113 -18.62 2.17 -10.94
C ILE A 113 -18.48 3.23 -12.01
N ALA A 114 -18.93 2.96 -13.24
CA ALA A 114 -18.86 3.90 -14.34
C ALA A 114 -19.66 5.18 -14.04
N GLU A 115 -20.88 5.03 -13.53
CA GLU A 115 -21.73 6.15 -13.10
C GLU A 115 -21.07 6.95 -11.98
N LYS A 116 -20.60 6.28 -10.91
CA LYS A 116 -20.00 6.95 -9.74
C LYS A 116 -18.70 7.68 -10.06
N LEU A 117 -17.94 7.19 -11.04
CA LEU A 117 -16.65 7.75 -11.42
C LEU A 117 -16.73 8.66 -12.66
N PHE A 118 -17.92 8.90 -13.20
CA PHE A 118 -18.16 9.65 -14.45
C PHE A 118 -17.33 9.09 -15.63
N LEU A 119 -17.34 7.77 -15.80
CA LEU A 119 -16.63 7.03 -16.86
C LEU A 119 -17.62 6.24 -17.73
N SER A 120 -17.13 5.74 -18.86
CA SER A 120 -17.85 4.70 -19.60
C SER A 120 -17.66 3.32 -18.96
N VAL A 121 -18.63 2.42 -19.12
CA VAL A 121 -18.51 1.01 -18.68
C VAL A 121 -17.31 0.33 -19.34
N HIS A 122 -17.02 0.67 -20.61
CA HIS A 122 -15.86 0.16 -21.33
C HIS A 122 -14.55 0.59 -20.64
N THR A 123 -14.43 1.87 -20.26
CA THR A 123 -13.26 2.39 -19.54
C THR A 123 -13.04 1.66 -18.21
N VAL A 124 -14.11 1.41 -17.44
CA VAL A 124 -14.03 0.62 -16.20
C VAL A 124 -13.59 -0.82 -16.49
N SER A 125 -14.11 -1.45 -17.55
CA SER A 125 -13.68 -2.79 -17.96
C SER A 125 -12.18 -2.84 -18.27
N THR A 126 -11.66 -1.86 -19.02
CA THR A 126 -10.23 -1.75 -19.33
C THR A 126 -9.38 -1.60 -18.07
N HIS A 127 -9.82 -0.76 -17.11
CA HIS A 127 -9.13 -0.68 -15.82
C HIS A 127 -9.14 -2.01 -15.06
N ARG A 128 -10.25 -2.75 -15.04
CA ARG A 128 -10.31 -4.07 -14.38
C ARG A 128 -9.35 -5.07 -15.01
N THR A 129 -9.24 -5.10 -16.34
CA THR A 129 -8.26 -5.94 -17.04
C THR A 129 -6.83 -5.54 -16.68
N ASN A 130 -6.52 -4.25 -16.67
CA ASN A 130 -5.18 -3.76 -16.29
C ASN A 130 -4.84 -4.09 -14.83
N ILE A 131 -5.81 -4.01 -13.91
CA ILE A 131 -5.65 -4.42 -12.51
C ILE A 131 -5.26 -5.90 -12.39
N LEU A 132 -5.95 -6.79 -13.11
CA LEU A 132 -5.63 -8.22 -13.10
C LEU A 132 -4.25 -8.50 -13.69
N TYR A 133 -3.93 -7.85 -14.81
CA TYR A 133 -2.61 -7.96 -15.43
C TYR A 133 -1.49 -7.53 -14.46
N LYS A 134 -1.61 -6.35 -13.83
CA LYS A 134 -0.61 -5.81 -12.90
C LYS A 134 -0.47 -6.64 -11.62
N SER A 135 -1.56 -7.26 -11.17
CA SER A 135 -1.56 -8.12 -9.96
C SER A 135 -1.15 -9.57 -10.23
N SER A 136 -1.01 -9.96 -11.50
CA SER A 136 -0.80 -11.36 -11.90
C SER A 136 -1.88 -12.30 -11.32
N LYS A 137 -3.13 -11.83 -11.19
CA LYS A 137 -4.27 -12.61 -10.71
C LYS A 137 -5.21 -12.97 -11.85
N ALA A 138 -5.73 -14.19 -11.82
CA ALA A 138 -6.74 -14.65 -12.78
C ALA A 138 -8.11 -14.02 -12.50
N HIS A 139 -8.48 -13.86 -11.23
CA HIS A 139 -9.76 -13.32 -10.83
C HIS A 139 -9.64 -12.14 -9.88
N ILE A 140 -10.56 -11.19 -10.03
CA ILE A 140 -10.57 -9.97 -9.20
C ILE A 140 -10.89 -10.31 -7.75
N SER A 141 -11.67 -11.36 -7.50
CA SER A 141 -11.93 -11.89 -6.17
C SER A 141 -10.65 -12.29 -5.44
N ASP A 142 -9.69 -12.90 -6.13
CA ASP A 142 -8.42 -13.32 -5.54
C ASP A 142 -7.60 -12.12 -5.12
N LEU A 143 -7.59 -11.07 -5.96
CA LEU A 143 -6.97 -9.80 -5.62
C LEU A 143 -7.66 -9.15 -4.42
N ILE A 144 -9.00 -9.06 -4.42
CA ILE A 144 -9.75 -8.47 -3.31
C ILE A 144 -9.49 -9.25 -2.01
N TYR A 145 -9.46 -10.59 -2.07
CA TYR A 145 -9.15 -11.43 -0.92
C TYR A 145 -7.73 -11.16 -0.40
N GLU A 146 -6.72 -11.16 -1.28
CA GLU A 146 -5.34 -10.87 -0.91
C GLU A 146 -5.20 -9.48 -0.30
N LEU A 147 -5.76 -8.45 -0.94
CA LEU A 147 -5.73 -7.09 -0.43
C LEU A 147 -6.48 -6.98 0.90
N LYS A 148 -7.54 -7.77 1.12
CA LYS A 148 -8.22 -7.86 2.42
C LYS A 148 -7.36 -8.53 3.48
N GLU A 149 -6.65 -9.60 3.14
CA GLU A 149 -5.74 -10.34 4.04
C GLU A 149 -4.46 -9.58 4.39
N GLN A 150 -3.97 -8.76 3.45
CA GLN A 150 -2.92 -7.80 3.70
C GLN A 150 -3.49 -6.68 4.57
N GLY A 151 -4.72 -6.25 4.27
CA GLY A 151 -5.45 -5.18 4.94
C GLY A 151 -5.48 -3.84 4.19
N LEU A 152 -5.10 -3.85 2.91
CA LEU A 152 -5.06 -2.71 2.00
C LEU A 152 -6.46 -2.16 1.67
N LEU A 153 -7.50 -2.97 1.88
CA LEU A 153 -8.92 -2.63 1.67
C LEU A 153 -9.73 -2.57 2.96
#